data_AF-A0A497J1B1-F1
#
_entry.id   AF-A0A497J1B1-F1
#
_cell.length_a   1.000
_cell.length_b   1.000
_cell.length_c   1.000
_cell.angle_alpha   90.00
_cell.angle_beta   90.00
_cell.angle_gamma   90.00
#
_symmetry.space_group_name_H-M   'P 1'
#
loop_
_entity.id
_entity.type
_entity.pdbx_description
1 polymer ?
#
loop_
_entity_poly.entity_id
_entity_poly.type
_entity_poly.pdbx_seq_one_letter_code
_entity_poly.pdbx_strand_id
1 'polypeptide(L)'
;MAEFMSAKELRRTNATPGGRRIPHDLRIELYHFVRDLHRRGVSYSRIQRIVEEKYGVWISKSNISYWVRGIHTPEKEPYNKPDFSRPEIAWIAGMLAGDGSIKVNKKGRFLSLKAKDRELVEEAARKLAIVMGREKPYAVNKLGDGRYYVRVQSRELVDHLSVRENLLNHLKKNPREFIQAFFDCEGCCYGSISKIGYFTYGITLVNTDRELLEIVRLKLAELGITSSKIIVQHLKGKVIKTSKGVARATKACYRFQIRGLNNLKAFQRQIGFLSERKRRKLADVIEILERSRDRIIAAVEWIRRYEYRTRLGRERWLLRKSPLKLEEAWEEYERHTEM
;
A
#
# COMPACT_ATOMS: atom_id res chain seq x y z
N MET A 1 48.18 -10.03 24.32
CA MET A 1 47.57 -9.00 25.20
C MET A 1 46.34 -8.44 24.51
N ALA A 2 45.18 -9.06 24.74
CA ALA A 2 43.90 -8.52 24.33
C ALA A 2 43.30 -7.82 25.56
N GLU A 3 43.10 -6.51 25.48
CA GLU A 3 42.45 -5.73 26.54
C GLU A 3 41.03 -6.26 26.75
N PHE A 4 40.78 -6.81 27.95
CA PHE A 4 39.46 -7.18 28.42
C PHE A 4 38.66 -5.90 28.69
N MET A 5 37.92 -5.43 27.69
CA MET A 5 36.87 -4.43 27.91
C MET A 5 35.79 -5.01 28.83
N SER A 6 35.41 -4.26 29.86
CA SER A 6 34.45 -4.71 30.87
C SER A 6 33.06 -4.93 30.27
N ALA A 7 32.26 -5.81 30.88
CA ALA A 7 30.85 -6.03 30.50
C ALA A 7 30.00 -4.74 30.54
N LYS A 8 30.47 -3.70 31.25
CA LYS A 8 29.87 -2.36 31.31
C LYS A 8 30.17 -1.53 30.05
N GLU A 9 31.31 -1.77 29.40
CA GLU A 9 31.69 -1.14 28.13
C GLU A 9 31.04 -1.83 26.93
N LEU A 10 30.88 -3.17 26.98
CA LEU A 10 30.13 -3.90 25.96
C LEU A 10 28.63 -3.55 25.92
N ARG A 11 28.03 -3.11 27.05
CA ARG A 11 26.63 -2.64 27.06
C ARG A 11 26.46 -1.22 26.53
N ARG A 12 27.50 -0.37 26.62
CA ARG A 12 27.44 1.03 26.15
C ARG A 12 27.37 1.17 24.63
N THR A 13 27.86 0.20 23.88
CA THR A 13 27.92 0.25 22.40
C THR A 13 26.58 -0.06 21.73
N ASN A 14 25.60 -0.62 22.45
CA ASN A 14 24.27 -0.96 21.92
C ASN A 14 23.14 0.02 22.31
N ALA A 15 23.44 1.06 23.10
CA ALA A 15 22.45 2.08 23.43
C ALA A 15 22.14 2.94 22.19
N THR A 16 20.85 3.08 21.85
CA THR A 16 20.43 3.92 20.71
C THR A 16 20.87 5.36 21.00
N PRO A 17 21.65 6.02 20.13
CA PRO A 17 22.24 7.32 20.43
C PRO A 17 21.17 8.38 20.73
N GLY A 18 21.35 9.13 21.82
CA GLY A 18 20.40 10.14 22.29
C GLY A 18 20.29 11.39 21.40
N GLY A 19 19.23 12.18 21.59
CA GLY A 19 18.98 13.43 20.85
C GLY A 19 18.02 13.26 19.67
N ARG A 20 18.29 13.92 18.52
CA ARG A 20 17.44 13.89 17.31
C ARG A 20 17.25 12.50 16.68
N ARG A 21 18.12 11.54 17.05
CA ARG A 21 18.05 10.14 16.60
C ARG A 21 16.99 9.35 17.38
N ILE A 22 16.53 9.85 18.53
CA ILE A 22 15.38 9.30 19.24
C ILE A 22 14.13 9.62 18.41
N PRO A 23 13.27 8.63 18.10
CA PRO A 23 11.95 8.85 17.54
C PRO A 23 11.22 10.00 18.22
N HIS A 24 10.64 10.91 17.44
CA HIS A 24 10.03 12.13 17.98
C HIS A 24 8.96 11.85 19.04
N ASP A 25 8.13 10.83 18.84
CA ASP A 25 7.12 10.38 19.82
C ASP A 25 7.75 10.06 21.18
N LEU A 26 8.76 9.21 21.16
CA LEU A 26 9.51 8.83 22.35
C LEU A 26 10.25 10.04 22.93
N ARG A 27 10.68 10.99 22.09
CA ARG A 27 11.33 12.22 22.54
C ARG A 27 10.37 13.16 23.27
N ILE A 28 9.12 13.31 22.81
CA ILE A 28 8.08 14.08 23.52
C ILE A 28 7.77 13.42 24.86
N GLU A 29 7.56 12.09 24.88
CA GLU A 29 7.30 11.37 26.12
C GLU A 29 8.46 11.53 27.12
N LEU A 30 9.69 11.31 26.65
CA LEU A 30 10.90 11.47 27.46
C LEU A 30 11.09 12.91 27.90
N TYR A 31 10.72 13.91 27.09
CA TYR A 31 10.77 15.32 27.46
C TYR A 31 9.89 15.62 28.67
N HIS A 32 8.61 15.21 28.64
CA HIS A 32 7.72 15.38 29.78
C HIS A 32 8.21 14.59 31.00
N PHE A 33 8.57 13.32 30.80
CA PHE A 33 9.03 12.45 31.87
C PHE A 33 10.30 12.96 32.56
N VAL A 34 11.28 13.44 31.80
CA VAL A 34 12.51 14.06 32.32
C VAL A 34 12.18 15.32 33.12
N ARG A 35 11.29 16.19 32.63
CA ARG A 35 10.88 17.39 33.36
C ARG A 35 10.15 17.05 34.65
N ASP A 36 9.30 16.03 34.62
CA ASP A 36 8.59 15.54 35.81
C ASP A 36 9.54 15.02 36.89
N LEU A 37 10.53 14.20 36.50
CA LEU A 37 11.56 13.71 37.42
C LEU A 37 12.41 14.85 37.99
N HIS A 38 12.78 15.83 37.17
CA HIS A 38 13.55 16.97 37.64
C HIS A 38 12.77 17.84 38.62
N ARG A 39 11.47 18.07 38.38
CA ARG A 39 10.59 18.77 39.34
C ARG A 39 10.51 18.07 40.70
N ARG A 40 10.71 16.74 40.74
CA ARG A 40 10.77 15.94 41.97
C ARG A 40 12.17 15.90 42.61
N GLY A 41 13.11 16.74 42.16
CA GLY A 41 14.46 16.84 42.72
C GLY A 41 15.43 15.75 42.27
N VAL A 42 15.08 14.95 41.25
CA VAL A 42 15.97 13.88 40.77
C VAL A 42 17.14 14.48 39.99
N SER A 43 18.38 14.12 40.36
CA SER A 43 19.59 14.61 39.69
C SER A 43 19.71 14.11 38.25
N TYR A 44 20.38 14.86 37.37
CA TYR A 44 20.50 14.49 35.95
C TYR A 44 21.14 13.10 35.75
N SER A 45 22.14 12.74 36.56
CA SER A 45 22.75 11.41 36.52
C SER A 45 21.75 10.30 36.86
N ARG A 46 20.82 10.55 37.78
CA ARG A 46 19.79 9.59 38.17
C ARG A 46 18.66 9.54 37.16
N ILE A 47 18.23 10.68 36.60
CA ILE A 47 17.28 10.75 35.48
C ILE A 47 17.79 9.91 34.31
N GLN A 48 19.05 10.07 33.93
CA GLN A 48 19.67 9.34 32.83
C GLN A 48 19.60 7.81 33.02
N ARG A 49 19.89 7.31 34.23
CA ARG A 49 19.76 5.89 34.57
C ARG A 49 18.32 5.41 34.52
N ILE A 50 17.39 6.17 35.10
CA ILE A 50 15.96 5.84 35.10
C ILE A 50 15.43 5.73 33.66
N VAL A 51 15.82 6.65 32.79
CA VAL A 51 15.41 6.64 31.39
C VAL A 51 16.01 5.44 30.64
N GLU A 52 17.29 5.13 30.86
CA GLU A 52 17.91 3.95 30.26
C GLU A 52 17.25 2.65 30.72
N GLU A 53 17.01 2.50 32.03
CA GLU A 53 16.37 1.31 32.61
C GLU A 53 14.93 1.14 32.11
N LYS A 54 14.14 2.22 32.05
CA LYS A 54 12.72 2.15 31.70
C LYS A 54 12.49 2.08 30.18
N TYR A 55 13.25 2.84 29.41
CA TYR A 55 13.01 3.03 27.97
C TYR A 55 14.07 2.38 27.07
N GLY A 56 15.19 1.92 27.62
CA GLY A 56 16.32 1.41 26.83
C GLY A 56 17.01 2.50 26.01
N VAL A 57 16.87 3.77 26.41
CA VAL A 57 17.41 4.93 25.69
C VAL A 57 18.41 5.68 26.55
N TRP A 58 19.59 5.94 26.01
CA TRP A 58 20.60 6.75 26.68
C TRP A 58 20.52 8.21 26.24
N ILE A 59 20.05 9.08 27.13
CA ILE A 59 20.02 10.53 26.89
C ILE A 59 21.24 11.16 27.58
N SER A 60 22.04 11.93 26.85
CA SER A 60 23.15 12.68 27.44
C SER A 60 22.66 13.69 28.48
N LYS A 61 23.47 13.95 29.52
CA LYS A 61 23.17 14.98 30.53
C LYS A 61 22.92 16.35 29.90
N SER A 62 23.62 16.68 28.81
CA SER A 62 23.41 17.93 28.07
C SER A 62 22.02 18.02 27.48
N ASN A 63 21.50 16.95 26.86
CA ASN A 63 20.13 16.92 26.33
C ASN A 63 19.09 17.02 27.46
N ILE A 64 19.31 16.32 28.58
CA ILE A 64 18.46 16.43 29.78
C ILE A 64 18.42 17.89 30.25
N SER A 65 19.59 18.52 30.40
CA SER A 65 19.72 19.93 30.81
C SER A 65 19.03 20.88 29.82
N TYR A 66 19.15 20.65 28.51
CA TYR A 66 18.47 21.46 27.50
C TYR A 66 16.95 21.33 27.56
N TRP A 67 16.42 20.14 27.82
CA TRP A 67 14.98 19.92 27.97
C TRP A 67 14.42 20.54 29.24
N VAL A 68 15.13 20.39 30.36
CA VAL A 68 14.76 21.00 31.64
C VAL A 68 14.73 22.52 31.55
N ARG A 69 15.74 23.12 30.92
CA ARG A 69 15.85 24.57 30.72
C ARG A 69 14.96 25.12 29.59
N GLY A 70 14.25 24.27 28.87
CA GLY A 70 13.40 24.67 27.74
C GLY A 70 14.15 25.15 26.49
N ILE A 71 15.48 25.01 26.43
CA ILE A 71 16.33 25.38 25.28
C ILE A 71 15.98 24.53 24.06
N HIS A 72 15.75 23.24 24.28
CA HIS A 72 15.19 22.34 23.27
C HIS A 72 13.86 21.83 23.75
N THR A 73 12.82 22.16 23.01
CA THR A 73 11.46 21.73 23.30
C THR A 73 10.99 20.87 22.12
N PRO A 74 10.97 19.53 22.27
CA PRO A 74 10.50 18.64 21.20
C PRO A 74 9.14 19.03 20.64
N GLU A 75 8.22 19.55 21.46
CA GLU A 75 6.91 20.04 21.02
C GLU A 75 6.97 21.22 20.03
N LYS A 76 8.05 22.00 20.06
CA LYS A 76 8.30 23.16 19.19
C LYS A 76 9.27 22.85 18.04
N GLU A 77 9.78 21.62 17.96
CA GLU A 77 10.60 21.23 16.82
C GLU A 77 9.73 21.27 15.55
N PRO A 78 10.28 21.69 14.40
CA PRO A 78 9.64 21.49 13.11
C PRO A 78 9.53 19.98 12.86
N TYR A 79 8.43 19.41 13.31
CA TYR A 79 8.06 18.03 13.08
C TYR A 79 7.08 17.97 11.92
N ASN A 80 7.14 16.86 11.21
CA ASN A 80 6.31 16.53 10.07
C ASN A 80 4.80 16.61 10.44
N LYS A 81 4.17 17.78 10.22
CA LYS A 81 2.72 18.00 10.34
C LYS A 81 2.07 17.68 9.00
N PRO A 82 1.32 16.58 8.87
CA PRO A 82 0.64 16.26 7.63
C PRO A 82 -0.41 17.32 7.30
N ASP A 83 -0.43 17.82 6.07
CA ASP A 83 -1.49 18.68 5.56
C ASP A 83 -2.65 17.82 5.02
N PHE A 84 -3.66 17.59 5.86
CA PHE A 84 -4.85 16.81 5.51
C PHE A 84 -5.82 17.55 4.56
N SER A 85 -5.54 18.80 4.20
CA SER A 85 -6.32 19.52 3.18
C SER A 85 -5.91 19.14 1.75
N ARG A 86 -4.71 18.55 1.58
CA ARG A 86 -4.17 18.15 0.28
C ARG A 86 -4.95 16.97 -0.31
N PRO A 87 -5.30 16.98 -1.61
CA PRO A 87 -6.04 15.89 -2.24
C PRO A 87 -5.31 14.54 -2.19
N GLU A 88 -3.98 14.55 -2.15
CA GLU A 88 -3.12 13.37 -2.04
C GLU A 88 -3.42 12.49 -0.82
N ILE A 89 -3.99 13.06 0.24
CA ILE A 89 -4.38 12.29 1.42
C ILE A 89 -5.42 11.21 1.09
N ALA A 90 -6.31 11.47 0.12
CA ALA A 90 -7.31 10.49 -0.30
C ALA A 90 -6.68 9.32 -1.03
N TRP A 91 -5.66 9.58 -1.85
CA TRP A 91 -4.87 8.53 -2.47
C TRP A 91 -4.12 7.71 -1.41
N ILE A 92 -3.49 8.36 -0.42
CA ILE A 92 -2.79 7.67 0.69
C ILE A 92 -3.77 6.82 1.51
N ALA A 93 -4.99 7.32 1.75
CA ALA A 93 -6.05 6.59 2.42
C ALA A 93 -6.50 5.35 1.61
N GLY A 94 -6.66 5.48 0.29
CA GLY A 94 -7.00 4.36 -0.60
C GLY A 94 -5.88 3.31 -0.67
N MET A 95 -4.63 3.76 -0.71
CA MET A 95 -3.44 2.90 -0.59
C MET A 95 -3.44 2.13 0.74
N LEU A 96 -3.72 2.81 1.86
CA LEU A 96 -3.80 2.17 3.18
C LEU A 96 -4.93 1.14 3.26
N ALA A 97 -6.07 1.42 2.62
CA ALA A 97 -7.19 0.50 2.59
C ALA A 97 -6.91 -0.80 1.79
N GLY A 98 -5.93 -0.77 0.88
CA GLY A 98 -5.42 -1.92 0.14
C GLY A 98 -4.14 -2.52 0.74
N ASP A 99 -3.00 -2.25 0.09
CA ASP A 99 -1.70 -2.87 0.42
C ASP A 99 -0.90 -2.11 1.51
N GLY A 100 -1.36 -0.94 1.94
CA GLY A 100 -0.69 -0.16 2.97
C GLY A 100 -0.80 -0.80 4.36
N SER A 101 0.11 -0.42 5.24
CA SER A 101 0.22 -0.99 6.58
C SER A 101 0.66 0.03 7.61
N ILE A 102 0.02 -0.02 8.77
CA ILE A 102 0.38 0.76 9.94
C ILE A 102 1.15 -0.15 10.92
N LYS A 103 2.26 0.37 11.46
CA LYS A 103 3.02 -0.26 12.52
C LYS A 103 3.21 0.73 13.67
N VAL A 104 2.78 0.33 14.86
CA VAL A 104 2.98 1.09 16.11
C VAL A 104 3.92 0.30 17.01
N ASN A 105 4.99 0.94 17.49
CA ASN A 105 5.90 0.34 18.48
C ASN A 105 6.60 1.44 19.30
N LYS A 106 7.50 1.03 20.22
CA LYS A 106 8.31 1.96 21.03
C LYS A 106 9.13 2.96 20.20
N LYS A 107 9.42 2.66 18.94
CA LYS A 107 10.14 3.54 18.02
C LYS A 107 9.22 4.52 17.29
N GLY A 108 7.92 4.52 17.56
CA GLY A 108 6.93 5.45 17.00
C GLY A 108 5.90 4.78 16.09
N ARG A 109 5.19 5.62 15.34
CA ARG A 109 4.13 5.21 14.41
C ARG A 109 4.58 5.32 12.96
N PHE A 110 4.39 4.25 12.20
CA PHE A 110 4.87 4.13 10.83
C PHE A 110 3.75 3.74 9.88
N LEU A 111 3.64 4.47 8.77
CA LEU A 111 2.86 4.09 7.61
C LEU A 111 3.82 3.55 6.54
N SER A 112 3.51 2.40 5.95
CA SER A 112 4.33 1.83 4.88
C SER A 112 3.52 1.11 3.82
N LEU A 113 4.02 1.18 2.58
CA LEU A 113 3.54 0.40 1.44
C LEU A 113 4.66 -0.54 0.99
N LYS A 114 4.31 -1.78 0.66
CA LYS A 114 5.22 -2.79 0.10
C LYS A 114 4.56 -3.46 -1.10
N ALA A 115 5.08 -3.24 -2.31
CA ALA A 115 4.51 -3.81 -3.52
C ALA A 115 5.59 -4.32 -4.47
N LYS A 116 5.22 -5.22 -5.40
CA LYS A 116 6.12 -5.62 -6.50
C LYS A 116 6.22 -4.55 -7.58
N ASP A 117 5.16 -3.77 -7.73
CA ASP A 117 5.11 -2.65 -8.65
C ASP A 117 5.90 -1.47 -8.07
N ARG A 118 6.98 -1.08 -8.75
CA ARG A 118 7.85 0.01 -8.32
C ARG A 118 7.18 1.37 -8.51
N GLU A 119 6.45 1.55 -9.62
CA GLU A 119 5.76 2.82 -9.95
C GLU A 119 4.75 3.17 -8.85
N LEU A 120 4.03 2.16 -8.36
CA LEU A 120 3.08 2.33 -7.25
C LEU A 120 3.77 2.80 -5.95
N VAL A 121 4.96 2.30 -5.66
CA VAL A 121 5.70 2.66 -4.45
C VAL A 121 6.36 4.03 -4.57
N GLU A 122 6.83 4.39 -5.77
CA GLU A 122 7.38 5.71 -6.08
C GLU A 122 6.29 6.80 -6.00
N GLU A 123 5.09 6.52 -6.51
CA GLU A 123 3.97 7.45 -6.40
C GLU A 123 3.52 7.63 -4.94
N ALA A 124 3.47 6.54 -4.17
CA ALA A 124 3.24 6.62 -2.73
C ALA A 124 4.30 7.49 -2.06
N ALA A 125 5.59 7.34 -2.42
CA ALA A 125 6.67 8.14 -1.87
C ALA A 125 6.56 9.63 -2.20
N ARG A 126 6.10 9.98 -3.41
CA ARG A 126 5.84 11.35 -3.85
C ARG A 126 4.65 11.96 -3.13
N LYS A 127 3.49 11.29 -3.12
CA LYS A 127 2.27 11.79 -2.46
C LYS A 127 2.44 11.90 -0.95
N LEU A 128 3.15 10.96 -0.33
CA LEU A 128 3.55 11.08 1.08
C LEU A 128 4.44 12.30 1.29
N ALA A 129 5.42 12.58 0.44
CA ALA A 129 6.24 13.79 0.60
C ALA A 129 5.41 15.08 0.54
N ILE A 130 4.46 15.18 -0.38
CA ILE A 130 3.55 16.34 -0.51
C ILE A 130 2.74 16.54 0.77
N VAL A 131 2.03 15.51 1.23
CA VAL A 131 1.22 15.58 2.45
C VAL A 131 2.08 15.93 3.66
N MET A 132 3.32 15.44 3.71
CA MET A 132 4.23 15.68 4.82
C MET A 132 5.03 16.99 4.70
N GLY A 133 4.72 17.85 3.70
CA GLY A 133 5.37 19.15 3.51
C GLY A 133 6.84 19.08 3.07
N ARG A 134 7.23 18.03 2.35
CA ARG A 134 8.59 17.82 1.86
C ARG A 134 8.70 18.16 0.38
N GLU A 135 9.79 18.83 0.02
CA GLU A 135 10.13 19.13 -1.38
C GLU A 135 10.49 17.86 -2.18
N LYS A 136 11.18 16.91 -1.55
CA LYS A 136 11.68 15.69 -2.20
C LYS A 136 10.89 14.46 -1.77
N PRO A 137 10.57 13.54 -2.71
CA PRO A 137 9.98 12.23 -2.42
C PRO A 137 10.75 11.46 -1.35
N TYR A 138 10.05 10.58 -0.63
CA TYR A 138 10.70 9.63 0.26
C TYR A 138 11.52 8.59 -0.53
N ALA A 139 12.58 8.05 0.09
CA ALA A 139 13.39 7.03 -0.55
C ALA A 139 12.61 5.71 -0.71
N VAL A 140 12.60 5.18 -1.94
CA VAL A 140 12.07 3.86 -2.25
C VAL A 140 13.21 2.85 -2.14
N ASN A 141 12.97 1.80 -1.36
CA ASN A 141 13.96 0.76 -1.07
C ASN A 141 13.47 -0.60 -1.61
N LYS A 142 14.40 -1.52 -1.86
CA LYS A 142 14.08 -2.88 -2.32
C LYS A 142 14.29 -3.89 -1.19
N LEU A 143 13.34 -4.79 -1.00
CA LEU A 143 13.43 -5.92 -0.06
C LEU A 143 14.11 -7.11 -0.74
N GLY A 144 14.68 -8.01 0.06
CA GLY A 144 15.32 -9.24 -0.45
C GLY A 144 14.38 -10.18 -1.20
N ASP A 145 13.06 -10.05 -1.01
CA ASP A 145 12.04 -10.82 -1.73
C ASP A 145 11.57 -10.16 -3.04
N GLY A 146 12.29 -9.12 -3.50
CA GLY A 146 12.06 -8.44 -4.77
C GLY A 146 10.99 -7.35 -4.73
N ARG A 147 10.29 -7.15 -3.60
CA ARG A 147 9.31 -6.05 -3.44
C ARG A 147 10.01 -4.72 -3.18
N TYR A 148 9.41 -3.64 -3.66
CA TYR A 148 9.77 -2.27 -3.30
C TYR A 148 8.96 -1.81 -2.09
N TYR A 149 9.52 -0.90 -1.30
CA TYR A 149 8.80 -0.31 -0.18
C TYR A 149 9.18 1.14 0.09
N VAL A 150 8.20 1.87 0.61
CA VAL A 150 8.37 3.19 1.21
C VAL A 150 7.80 3.15 2.63
N ARG A 151 8.41 3.92 3.54
CA ARG A 151 7.97 4.04 4.93
C ARG A 151 8.11 5.48 5.40
N VAL A 152 7.08 5.98 6.06
CA VAL A 152 7.07 7.28 6.74
C VAL A 152 6.81 7.07 8.21
N GLN A 153 7.52 7.83 9.05
CA GLN A 153 7.24 7.95 10.47
C GLN A 153 6.45 9.23 10.70
N SER A 154 5.20 9.10 11.15
CA SER A 154 4.36 10.24 11.54
C SER A 154 3.24 9.74 12.45
N ARG A 155 3.17 10.30 13.66
CA ARG A 155 2.08 10.04 14.60
C ARG A 155 0.76 10.59 14.08
N GLU A 156 0.72 11.87 13.73
CA GLU A 156 -0.50 12.56 13.29
C GLU A 156 -1.12 11.87 12.06
N LEU A 157 -0.31 11.51 11.06
CA LEU A 157 -0.82 10.83 9.87
C LEU A 157 -1.40 9.46 10.21
N VAL A 158 -0.69 8.68 11.04
CA VAL A 158 -1.13 7.35 11.43
C VAL A 158 -2.37 7.42 12.29
N ASP A 159 -2.43 8.33 13.26
CA ASP A 159 -3.59 8.49 14.14
C ASP A 159 -4.82 8.90 13.35
N HIS A 160 -4.66 9.89 12.46
CA HIS A 160 -5.73 10.36 11.58
C HIS A 160 -6.29 9.22 10.72
N LEU A 161 -5.42 8.46 10.04
CA LEU A 161 -5.84 7.39 9.13
C LEU A 161 -6.22 6.07 9.82
N SER A 162 -5.88 5.90 11.10
CA SER A 162 -6.31 4.74 11.90
C SER A 162 -7.79 4.83 12.28
N VAL A 163 -8.36 6.04 12.27
CA VAL A 163 -9.79 6.27 12.50
C VAL A 163 -10.54 5.99 11.19
N ARG A 164 -11.45 5.01 11.22
CA ARG A 164 -12.18 4.55 10.01
C ARG A 164 -12.96 5.69 9.36
N GLU A 165 -13.60 6.52 10.17
CA GLU A 165 -14.42 7.65 9.72
C GLU A 165 -13.59 8.66 8.92
N ASN A 166 -12.36 8.93 9.36
CA ASN A 166 -11.43 9.82 8.65
C ASN A 166 -11.00 9.23 7.31
N LEU A 167 -10.68 7.94 7.27
CA LEU A 167 -10.36 7.23 6.05
C LEU A 167 -11.53 7.28 5.05
N LEU A 168 -12.75 7.01 5.52
CA LEU A 168 -13.96 7.07 4.69
C LEU A 168 -14.33 8.50 4.27
N ASN A 169 -14.05 9.50 5.10
CA ASN A 169 -14.25 10.90 4.76
C ASN A 169 -13.36 11.33 3.59
N HIS A 170 -12.14 10.82 3.52
CA HIS A 170 -11.25 11.08 2.39
C HIS A 170 -11.75 10.43 1.09
N LEU A 171 -12.30 9.20 1.16
CA LEU A 171 -13.02 8.58 0.03
C LEU A 171 -14.22 9.43 -0.41
N LYS A 172 -15.01 9.96 0.53
CA LYS A 172 -16.18 10.81 0.19
C LYS A 172 -15.77 12.12 -0.46
N LYS A 173 -14.73 12.79 0.05
CA LYS A 173 -14.28 14.11 -0.44
C LYS A 173 -13.55 14.04 -1.77
N ASN A 174 -12.71 13.02 -1.97
CA ASN A 174 -11.96 12.85 -3.20
C ASN A 174 -11.98 11.39 -3.67
N PRO A 175 -13.13 10.93 -4.21
CA PRO A 175 -13.34 9.53 -4.54
C PRO A 175 -12.43 9.03 -5.66
N ARG A 176 -12.10 9.87 -6.64
CA ARG A 176 -11.27 9.45 -7.79
C ARG A 176 -9.86 9.04 -7.34
N GLU A 177 -9.21 9.89 -6.53
CA GLU A 177 -7.87 9.63 -6.00
C GLU A 177 -7.84 8.40 -5.08
N PHE A 178 -8.83 8.29 -4.17
CA PHE A 178 -8.93 7.13 -3.28
C PHE A 178 -9.15 5.84 -4.08
N ILE A 179 -10.12 5.84 -5.00
CA ILE A 179 -10.50 4.65 -5.75
C ILE A 179 -9.35 4.22 -6.66
N GLN A 180 -8.65 5.14 -7.32
CA GLN A 180 -7.49 4.82 -8.14
C GLN A 180 -6.43 4.06 -7.31
N ALA A 181 -6.01 4.62 -6.17
CA ALA A 181 -5.03 3.98 -5.29
C ALA A 181 -5.49 2.59 -4.82
N PHE A 182 -6.76 2.48 -4.46
CA PHE A 182 -7.34 1.22 -3.99
C PHE A 182 -7.38 0.15 -5.09
N PHE A 183 -7.71 0.52 -6.33
CA PHE A 183 -7.63 -0.37 -7.49
C PHE A 183 -6.19 -0.69 -7.91
N ASP A 184 -5.24 0.22 -7.71
CA ASP A 184 -3.84 -0.07 -7.95
C ASP A 184 -3.26 -1.09 -6.96
N CYS A 185 -3.75 -1.11 -5.71
CA CYS A 185 -3.42 -2.15 -4.73
C CYS A 185 -4.19 -3.47 -4.98
N GLU A 186 -5.53 -3.42 -4.94
CA GLU A 186 -6.39 -4.61 -4.85
C GLU A 186 -7.05 -4.99 -6.17
N GLY A 187 -7.10 -4.04 -7.12
CA GLY A 187 -7.79 -4.19 -8.39
C GLY A 187 -6.97 -4.91 -9.45
N CYS A 188 -7.67 -5.62 -10.34
CA CYS A 188 -7.07 -6.31 -11.47
C CYS A 188 -7.92 -6.15 -12.73
N CYS A 189 -7.32 -5.70 -13.83
CA CYS A 189 -7.90 -5.83 -15.16
C CYS A 189 -7.58 -7.22 -15.71
N TYR A 190 -8.59 -7.93 -16.21
CA TYR A 190 -8.42 -9.26 -16.79
C TYR A 190 -9.06 -9.35 -18.16
N GLY A 191 -8.41 -10.13 -19.02
CA GLY A 191 -8.95 -10.75 -20.22
C GLY A 191 -8.63 -12.25 -20.14
N SER A 192 -9.57 -13.09 -20.54
CA SER A 192 -9.43 -14.55 -20.50
C SER A 192 -10.40 -15.22 -21.48
N ILE A 193 -10.11 -16.47 -21.81
CA ILE A 193 -11.00 -17.30 -22.62
C ILE A 193 -11.79 -18.22 -21.70
N SER A 194 -13.11 -18.25 -21.88
CA SER A 194 -14.00 -19.15 -21.15
C SER A 194 -13.90 -20.57 -21.69
N LYS A 195 -14.44 -21.56 -20.95
CA LYS A 195 -14.45 -22.96 -21.38
C LYS A 195 -15.15 -23.21 -22.73
N ILE A 196 -16.06 -22.32 -23.12
CA ILE A 196 -16.78 -22.40 -24.40
C ILE A 196 -16.13 -21.53 -25.49
N GLY A 197 -14.87 -21.13 -25.31
CA GLY A 197 -14.11 -20.34 -26.28
C GLY A 197 -14.39 -18.83 -26.27
N TYR A 198 -15.37 -18.34 -25.52
CA TYR A 198 -15.66 -16.90 -25.55
C TYR A 198 -14.65 -16.06 -24.78
N PHE A 199 -14.30 -14.91 -25.35
CA PHE A 199 -13.56 -13.87 -24.66
C PHE A 199 -14.37 -13.31 -23.49
N THR A 200 -13.72 -13.26 -22.33
CA THR A 200 -14.25 -12.77 -21.07
C THR A 200 -13.30 -11.73 -20.51
N TYR A 201 -13.85 -10.68 -19.93
CA TYR A 201 -13.06 -9.52 -19.55
C TYR A 201 -13.70 -8.78 -18.39
N GLY A 202 -12.92 -7.85 -17.82
CA GLY A 202 -13.43 -6.86 -16.89
C GLY A 202 -12.36 -6.35 -15.94
N ILE A 203 -12.78 -5.49 -15.03
CA ILE A 203 -11.98 -5.11 -13.88
C ILE A 203 -12.60 -5.76 -12.65
N THR A 204 -11.80 -6.44 -11.85
CA THR A 204 -12.22 -7.05 -10.59
C THR A 204 -11.56 -6.33 -9.43
N LEU A 205 -12.33 -6.07 -8.38
CA LEU A 205 -11.83 -5.61 -7.09
C LEU A 205 -12.19 -6.64 -6.03
N VAL A 206 -11.22 -7.00 -5.19
CA VAL A 206 -11.35 -8.04 -4.18
C VAL A 206 -10.88 -7.46 -2.84
N ASN A 207 -11.66 -7.60 -1.77
CA ASN A 207 -11.22 -7.17 -0.44
C ASN A 207 -11.94 -7.96 0.66
N THR A 208 -11.40 -7.94 1.89
CA THR A 208 -12.06 -8.53 3.06
C THR A 208 -13.07 -7.59 3.73
N ASP A 209 -12.96 -6.29 3.52
CA ASP A 209 -13.88 -5.28 4.00
C ASP A 209 -15.05 -5.10 3.02
N ARG A 210 -16.17 -5.77 3.30
CA ARG A 210 -17.37 -5.71 2.45
C ARG A 210 -18.02 -4.34 2.44
N GLU A 211 -18.00 -3.64 3.56
CA GLU A 211 -18.64 -2.32 3.70
C GLU A 211 -17.87 -1.29 2.85
N LEU A 212 -16.53 -1.30 2.93
CA LEU A 212 -15.71 -0.45 2.07
C LEU A 212 -15.97 -0.72 0.59
N LEU A 213 -16.07 -2.00 0.18
CA LEU A 213 -16.42 -2.35 -1.20
C LEU A 213 -17.77 -1.78 -1.63
N GLU A 214 -18.77 -1.76 -0.74
CA GLU A 214 -20.09 -1.21 -1.04
C GLU A 214 -20.04 0.32 -1.18
N ILE A 215 -19.31 1.01 -0.31
CA ILE A 215 -19.11 2.47 -0.43
C ILE A 215 -18.39 2.80 -1.75
N VAL A 216 -17.33 2.07 -2.09
CA VAL A 216 -16.62 2.23 -3.38
C VAL A 216 -17.55 1.97 -4.55
N ARG A 217 -18.42 0.95 -4.46
CA ARG A 217 -19.42 0.62 -5.49
C ARG A 217 -20.39 1.77 -5.74
N LEU A 218 -20.92 2.38 -4.67
CA LEU A 218 -21.82 3.51 -4.75
C LEU A 218 -21.12 4.74 -5.36
N LYS A 219 -19.86 5.00 -4.95
CA LYS A 219 -19.05 6.09 -5.52
C LYS A 219 -18.71 5.87 -6.99
N LEU A 220 -18.49 4.64 -7.42
CA LEU A 220 -18.34 4.31 -8.85
C LEU A 220 -19.64 4.62 -9.62
N ALA A 221 -20.80 4.26 -9.06
CA ALA A 221 -22.09 4.54 -9.69
C ALA A 221 -22.37 6.06 -9.82
N GLU A 222 -22.03 6.86 -8.81
CA GLU A 222 -22.07 8.34 -8.89
C GLU A 222 -21.19 8.90 -10.02
N LEU A 223 -20.09 8.22 -10.35
CA LEU A 223 -19.22 8.56 -11.47
C LEU A 223 -19.71 7.98 -12.81
N GLY A 224 -20.90 7.38 -12.87
CA GLY A 224 -21.44 6.74 -14.07
C GLY A 224 -20.78 5.41 -14.43
N ILE A 225 -20.10 4.75 -13.50
CA ILE A 225 -19.45 3.45 -13.69
C ILE A 225 -20.25 2.40 -12.93
N THR A 226 -21.01 1.58 -13.66
CA THR A 226 -21.80 0.51 -13.06
C THR A 226 -20.94 -0.74 -12.83
N SER A 227 -21.13 -1.41 -11.69
CA SER A 227 -20.50 -2.68 -11.37
C SER A 227 -21.53 -3.75 -11.05
N SER A 228 -21.08 -5.01 -11.02
CA SER A 228 -21.86 -6.11 -10.46
C SER A 228 -22.17 -5.90 -8.98
N LYS A 229 -23.12 -6.70 -8.46
CA LYS A 229 -23.30 -6.88 -7.03
C LYS A 229 -22.03 -7.46 -6.39
N ILE A 230 -21.84 -7.20 -5.10
CA ILE A 230 -20.78 -7.81 -4.30
C ILE A 230 -21.13 -9.26 -4.02
N ILE A 231 -20.20 -10.17 -4.33
CA ILE A 231 -20.34 -11.60 -4.09
C ILE A 231 -19.15 -12.12 -3.27
N VAL A 232 -19.36 -13.25 -2.59
CA VAL A 232 -18.29 -13.91 -1.83
C VAL A 232 -17.29 -14.54 -2.81
N GLN A 233 -16.02 -14.13 -2.74
CA GLN A 233 -14.91 -14.75 -3.47
C GLN A 233 -14.47 -16.05 -2.78
N HIS A 234 -14.36 -16.01 -1.46
CA HIS A 234 -14.12 -17.18 -0.63
C HIS A 234 -14.54 -16.93 0.82
N LEU A 235 -14.95 -18.01 1.49
CA LEU A 235 -15.28 -17.99 2.90
C LEU A 235 -14.03 -18.09 3.78
N LYS A 236 -14.17 -17.65 5.03
CA LYS A 236 -13.19 -17.93 6.10
C LYS A 236 -12.97 -19.44 6.20
N GLY A 237 -11.73 -19.86 6.38
CA GLY A 237 -11.35 -21.27 6.45
C GLY A 237 -11.02 -21.91 5.09
N LYS A 238 -11.26 -21.23 3.96
CA LYS A 238 -10.88 -21.77 2.64
C LYS A 238 -9.38 -22.02 2.57
N VAL A 239 -9.02 -23.21 2.11
CA VAL A 239 -7.64 -23.60 1.84
C VAL A 239 -7.19 -22.98 0.52
N ILE A 240 -6.10 -22.22 0.55
CA ILE A 240 -5.52 -21.49 -0.58
C ILE A 240 -4.10 -22.00 -0.79
N LYS A 241 -3.82 -22.56 -1.96
CA LYS A 241 -2.45 -22.88 -2.38
C LYS A 241 -1.75 -21.58 -2.77
N THR A 242 -0.60 -21.33 -2.16
CA THR A 242 0.27 -20.18 -2.45
C THR A 242 1.64 -20.68 -2.88
N SER A 243 2.48 -19.79 -3.43
CA SER A 243 3.88 -20.13 -3.75
C SER A 243 4.72 -20.49 -2.51
N LYS A 244 4.21 -20.24 -1.30
CA LYS A 244 4.85 -20.57 -0.01
C LYS A 244 4.21 -21.80 0.67
N GLY A 245 3.39 -22.55 -0.05
CA GLY A 245 2.66 -23.70 0.47
C GLY A 245 1.17 -23.42 0.69
N VAL A 246 0.55 -24.18 1.59
CA VAL A 246 -0.89 -24.13 1.85
C VAL A 246 -1.19 -23.12 2.95
N ALA A 247 -2.06 -22.16 2.67
CA ALA A 247 -2.55 -21.18 3.64
C ALA A 247 -4.06 -21.33 3.84
N ARG A 248 -4.55 -20.98 5.04
CA ARG A 248 -5.99 -20.96 5.32
C ARG A 248 -6.47 -19.51 5.44
N ALA A 249 -7.55 -19.17 4.73
CA ALA A 249 -8.12 -17.83 4.78
C ALA A 249 -8.64 -17.51 6.19
N THR A 250 -8.12 -16.47 6.82
CA THR A 250 -8.52 -16.05 8.18
C THR A 250 -9.81 -15.25 8.19
N LYS A 251 -10.18 -14.65 7.05
CA LYS A 251 -11.39 -13.87 6.83
C LYS A 251 -12.09 -14.31 5.55
N ALA A 252 -13.39 -14.03 5.47
CA ALA A 252 -14.08 -14.07 4.19
C ALA A 252 -13.58 -12.93 3.30
N CYS A 253 -13.62 -13.17 2.00
CA CYS A 253 -13.19 -12.23 1.00
C CYS A 253 -14.30 -12.06 -0.04
N TYR A 254 -14.51 -10.82 -0.46
CA TYR A 254 -15.62 -10.41 -1.30
C TYR A 254 -15.07 -9.79 -2.58
N ARG A 255 -15.84 -9.84 -3.65
CA ARG A 255 -15.49 -9.22 -4.93
C ARG A 255 -16.69 -8.57 -5.60
N PHE A 256 -16.42 -7.55 -6.41
CA PHE A 256 -17.32 -7.13 -7.47
C PHE A 256 -16.52 -6.92 -8.77
N GLN A 257 -17.23 -6.77 -9.88
CA GLN A 257 -16.63 -6.60 -11.19
C GLN A 257 -17.25 -5.43 -11.95
N ILE A 258 -16.41 -4.68 -12.67
CA ILE A 258 -16.81 -3.69 -13.66
C ILE A 258 -16.69 -4.36 -15.03
N ARG A 259 -17.78 -4.37 -15.79
CA ARG A 259 -17.88 -5.02 -17.10
C ARG A 259 -18.62 -4.12 -18.09
N GLY A 260 -18.53 -4.46 -19.37
CA GLY A 260 -19.13 -3.70 -20.47
C GLY A 260 -18.24 -2.57 -20.94
N LEU A 261 -18.20 -2.36 -22.26
CA LEU A 261 -17.26 -1.44 -22.92
C LEU A 261 -17.36 -0.01 -22.37
N ASN A 262 -18.58 0.51 -22.22
CA ASN A 262 -18.81 1.88 -21.73
C ASN A 262 -18.30 2.09 -20.30
N ASN A 263 -18.51 1.11 -19.41
CA ASN A 263 -18.00 1.19 -18.04
C ASN A 263 -16.47 1.12 -18.00
N LEU A 264 -15.85 0.29 -18.85
CA LEU A 264 -14.38 0.20 -18.92
C LEU A 264 -13.76 1.50 -19.43
N LYS A 265 -14.33 2.09 -20.49
CA LYS A 265 -13.92 3.41 -20.99
C LYS A 265 -14.11 4.50 -19.94
N ALA A 266 -15.26 4.51 -19.26
CA ALA A 266 -15.54 5.46 -18.19
C ALA A 266 -14.55 5.30 -17.03
N PHE A 267 -14.21 4.07 -16.62
CA PHE A 267 -13.18 3.79 -15.63
C PHE A 267 -11.82 4.29 -16.09
N GLN A 268 -11.38 3.95 -17.30
CA GLN A 268 -10.08 4.35 -17.86
C GLN A 268 -9.93 5.88 -17.86
N ARG A 269 -10.97 6.61 -18.26
CA ARG A 269 -10.97 8.07 -18.36
C ARG A 269 -11.05 8.77 -17.00
N GLN A 270 -11.86 8.26 -16.08
CA GLN A 270 -12.19 8.98 -14.84
C GLN A 270 -11.34 8.61 -13.63
N ILE A 271 -10.81 7.39 -13.62
CA ILE A 271 -10.07 6.81 -12.49
C ILE A 271 -8.73 6.26 -13.00
N GLY A 272 -8.78 5.34 -13.95
CA GLY A 272 -7.60 4.72 -14.55
C GLY A 272 -6.81 3.84 -13.58
N PHE A 273 -5.66 3.37 -14.05
CA PHE A 273 -4.64 2.72 -13.23
C PHE A 273 -3.35 3.55 -13.28
N LEU A 274 -2.61 3.55 -12.18
CA LEU A 274 -1.24 4.07 -12.15
C LEU A 274 -0.24 3.07 -12.76
N SER A 275 -0.45 1.77 -12.57
CA SER A 275 0.46 0.75 -13.10
C SER A 275 0.39 0.69 -14.63
N GLU A 276 1.51 0.92 -15.32
CA GLU A 276 1.55 0.86 -16.78
C GLU A 276 1.06 -0.50 -17.32
N ARG A 277 1.45 -1.58 -16.65
CA ARG A 277 0.98 -2.94 -16.98
C ARG A 277 -0.54 -3.05 -16.94
N LYS A 278 -1.19 -2.48 -15.92
CA LYS A 278 -2.66 -2.52 -15.80
C LYS A 278 -3.34 -1.58 -16.79
N ARG A 279 -2.78 -0.39 -17.02
CA ARG A 279 -3.27 0.56 -18.04
C ARG A 279 -3.27 -0.05 -19.43
N ARG A 280 -2.13 -0.59 -19.86
CA ARG A 280 -1.97 -1.21 -21.17
C ARG A 280 -2.93 -2.38 -21.35
N LYS A 281 -3.03 -3.25 -20.34
CA LYS A 281 -3.98 -4.37 -20.37
C LYS A 281 -5.44 -3.91 -20.49
N LEU A 282 -5.84 -2.86 -19.79
CA LEU A 282 -7.18 -2.28 -19.92
C LEU A 282 -7.40 -1.68 -21.32
N ALA A 283 -6.40 -0.97 -21.86
CA ALA A 283 -6.46 -0.41 -23.20
C ALA A 283 -6.60 -1.50 -24.27
N ASP A 284 -5.82 -2.58 -24.19
CA ASP A 284 -5.93 -3.73 -25.09
C ASP A 284 -7.32 -4.36 -25.04
N VAL A 285 -7.87 -4.57 -23.83
CA VAL A 285 -9.23 -5.11 -23.67
C VAL A 285 -10.25 -4.20 -24.34
N ILE A 286 -10.16 -2.87 -24.15
CA ILE A 286 -11.08 -1.91 -24.75
C ILE A 286 -10.96 -1.94 -26.28
N GLU A 287 -9.74 -1.90 -26.82
CA GLU A 287 -9.50 -1.90 -28.27
C GLU A 287 -10.04 -3.17 -28.94
N ILE A 288 -9.82 -4.34 -28.33
CA ILE A 288 -10.35 -5.61 -28.81
C ILE A 288 -11.88 -5.55 -28.88
N LEU A 289 -12.53 -5.06 -27.82
CA LEU A 289 -13.98 -4.97 -27.77
C LEU A 289 -14.57 -3.95 -28.75
N GLU A 290 -13.82 -2.93 -29.14
CA GLU A 290 -14.24 -1.97 -30.17
C GLU A 290 -14.13 -2.54 -31.58
N ARG A 291 -13.12 -3.37 -31.84
CA ARG A 291 -12.82 -3.89 -33.18
C ARG A 291 -13.49 -5.21 -33.49
N SER A 292 -13.71 -6.04 -32.48
CA SER A 292 -14.29 -7.37 -32.65
C SER A 292 -15.81 -7.31 -32.73
N ARG A 293 -16.37 -7.94 -33.77
CA ARG A 293 -17.82 -8.03 -33.99
C ARG A 293 -18.48 -9.12 -33.15
N ASP A 294 -17.71 -10.12 -32.71
CA ASP A 294 -18.16 -11.20 -31.85
C ASP A 294 -17.10 -11.63 -30.81
N ARG A 295 -17.49 -12.54 -29.91
CA ARG A 295 -16.67 -12.98 -28.77
C ARG A 295 -15.57 -13.98 -29.12
N ILE A 296 -15.66 -14.66 -30.26
CA ILE A 296 -14.66 -15.62 -30.72
C ILE A 296 -13.51 -14.87 -31.37
N ILE A 297 -13.81 -13.93 -32.27
CA ILE A 297 -12.80 -13.06 -32.88
C ILE A 297 -12.04 -12.29 -31.79
N ALA A 298 -12.74 -11.80 -30.76
CA ALA A 298 -12.11 -11.16 -29.61
C ALA A 298 -11.18 -12.12 -28.83
N ALA A 299 -11.51 -13.41 -28.75
CA ALA A 299 -10.70 -14.41 -28.07
C ALA A 299 -9.41 -14.70 -28.85
N VAL A 300 -9.52 -14.84 -30.17
CA VAL A 300 -8.38 -15.02 -31.07
C VAL A 300 -7.46 -13.80 -31.01
N GLU A 301 -8.01 -12.58 -31.07
CA GLU A 301 -7.20 -11.35 -30.94
C GLU A 301 -6.54 -11.26 -29.55
N TRP A 302 -7.20 -11.72 -28.50
CA TRP A 302 -6.59 -11.80 -27.17
C TRP A 302 -5.42 -12.78 -27.15
N ILE A 303 -5.55 -13.99 -27.70
CA ILE A 303 -4.44 -14.97 -27.83
C ILE A 303 -3.30 -14.41 -28.67
N ARG A 304 -3.64 -13.67 -29.73
CA ARG A 304 -2.67 -13.03 -30.60
C ARG A 304 -1.74 -12.10 -29.82
N ARG A 305 -2.28 -11.35 -28.85
CA ARG A 305 -1.52 -10.40 -28.02
C ARG A 305 -0.97 -11.00 -26.73
N TYR A 306 -1.67 -11.99 -26.16
CA TYR A 306 -1.39 -12.55 -24.84
C TYR A 306 -1.20 -14.06 -24.89
N GLU A 307 -0.23 -14.55 -24.14
CA GLU A 307 0.03 -15.98 -23.96
C GLU A 307 -0.51 -16.46 -22.61
N TYR A 308 -1.09 -17.66 -22.60
CA TYR A 308 -1.54 -18.30 -21.36
C TYR A 308 -0.43 -19.15 -20.75
N ARG A 309 -0.02 -18.84 -19.51
CA ARG A 309 1.01 -19.58 -18.78
C ARG A 309 0.46 -20.13 -17.46
N THR A 310 0.50 -21.45 -17.31
CA THR A 310 -0.06 -22.18 -16.15
C THR A 310 0.79 -22.15 -14.89
N ARG A 311 2.10 -21.84 -14.99
CA ARG A 311 3.08 -21.98 -13.88
C ARG A 311 3.56 -20.66 -13.25
N LEU A 312 3.10 -19.50 -13.70
CA LEU A 312 3.63 -18.18 -13.26
C LEU A 312 2.62 -17.37 -12.43
N GLY A 313 2.34 -17.80 -11.19
CA GLY A 313 1.60 -16.99 -10.22
C GLY A 313 0.10 -16.84 -10.50
N ARG A 314 -0.50 -15.71 -10.05
CA ARG A 314 -1.96 -15.46 -10.14
C ARG A 314 -2.41 -14.95 -11.51
N GLU A 315 -1.53 -14.25 -12.24
CA GLU A 315 -1.81 -13.71 -13.56
C GLU A 315 -1.33 -14.72 -14.61
N ARG A 316 -2.28 -15.27 -15.38
CA ARG A 316 -1.97 -16.34 -16.34
C ARG A 316 -1.82 -15.86 -17.78
N TRP A 317 -2.47 -14.75 -18.12
CA TRP A 317 -2.38 -14.13 -19.45
C TRP A 317 -1.32 -13.04 -19.44
N LEU A 318 -0.17 -13.32 -20.02
CA LEU A 318 0.96 -12.40 -20.10
C LEU A 318 1.06 -11.81 -21.50
N LEU A 319 1.43 -10.53 -21.60
CA LEU A 319 1.60 -9.88 -22.88
C LEU A 319 2.78 -10.53 -23.62
N ARG A 320 2.58 -10.92 -24.88
CA ARG A 320 3.66 -11.43 -25.73
C ARG A 320 4.64 -10.31 -26.08
N LYS A 321 5.90 -10.68 -26.33
CA LYS A 321 6.91 -9.73 -26.85
C LYS A 321 6.49 -9.19 -28.22
N SER A 322 5.95 -10.07 -29.06
CA SER A 322 5.39 -9.74 -30.37
C SER A 322 4.05 -10.47 -30.53
N PRO A 323 3.03 -9.82 -31.13
CA PRO A 323 1.78 -10.50 -31.45
C PRO A 323 2.01 -11.65 -32.42
N LEU A 324 1.18 -12.70 -32.32
CA LEU A 324 1.14 -13.78 -33.30
C LEU A 324 0.58 -13.29 -34.65
N LYS A 325 0.85 -14.07 -35.71
CA LYS A 325 0.07 -13.97 -36.94
C LYS A 325 -1.36 -14.47 -36.68
N LEU A 326 -2.29 -14.12 -37.57
CA LEU A 326 -3.70 -14.43 -37.37
C LEU A 326 -3.93 -15.95 -37.41
N GLU A 327 -3.26 -16.65 -38.32
CA GLU A 327 -3.33 -18.10 -38.51
C GLU A 327 -2.81 -18.82 -37.26
N GLU A 328 -1.63 -18.42 -36.76
CA GLU A 328 -1.04 -18.95 -35.53
C GLU A 328 -1.93 -18.74 -34.30
N ALA A 329 -2.62 -17.60 -34.22
CA ALA A 329 -3.54 -17.28 -33.14
C ALA A 329 -4.81 -18.16 -33.19
N TRP A 330 -5.30 -18.49 -34.38
CA TRP A 330 -6.42 -19.42 -34.57
C TRP A 330 -6.05 -20.84 -34.14
N GLU A 331 -4.89 -21.35 -34.56
CA GLU A 331 -4.41 -22.66 -34.11
C GLU A 331 -4.25 -22.72 -32.59
N GLU A 332 -3.71 -21.67 -31.97
CA GLU A 332 -3.59 -21.62 -30.51
C GLU A 332 -4.95 -21.48 -29.82
N TYR A 333 -5.92 -20.81 -30.43
CA TYR A 333 -7.30 -20.75 -29.95
C TYR A 333 -7.95 -22.13 -29.94
N GLU A 334 -7.87 -22.87 -31.05
CA GLU A 334 -8.42 -24.23 -31.16
C GLU A 334 -7.83 -25.16 -30.09
N ARG A 335 -6.49 -25.17 -29.98
CA ARG A 335 -5.77 -25.89 -28.92
C ARG A 335 -6.22 -25.48 -27.52
N HIS A 336 -6.57 -24.21 -27.31
CA HIS A 336 -7.03 -23.73 -26.00
C HIS A 336 -8.45 -24.17 -25.66
N THR A 337 -9.31 -24.30 -26.67
CA THR A 337 -10.73 -24.69 -26.50
C THR A 337 -10.95 -26.20 -26.45
N GLU A 338 -10.01 -26.98 -26.96
CA GLU A 338 -10.03 -28.46 -26.88
C GLU A 338 -9.53 -29.01 -25.53
N MET A 339 -8.91 -28.18 -24.69
CA MET A 339 -8.45 -28.49 -23.31
C MET A 339 -9.55 -28.27 -22.26
#